data_AF-A0ABD3PKF4-F1
#
_entry.id   AF-A0ABD3PKF4-F1
#
_cell.length_a   1.000
_cell.length_b   1.000
_cell.length_c   1.000
_cell.angle_alpha   90.00
_cell.angle_beta   90.00
_cell.angle_gamma   90.00
#
_symmetry.space_group_name_H-M   'P 1'
#
loop_
_entity.id
_entity.type
_entity.pdbx_description
1 polymer ?
#
loop_
_entity_poly.entity_id
_entity_poly.type
_entity_poly.pdbx_seq_one_letter_code
_entity_poly.pdbx_strand_id
1 'polypeptide(L)'
;MKSNACGQLGQSYQDYHCPANEKHMECPVDPKMEITAVTHATWYGAPGPFYCKPKSSKNDFTGFWDYQFECNNPWADPPTTCDVYEGQKAGQYDNSIPVANRAGRTDVEGCCWWGRGVIQTTGICNFGKLNYYLGARAAREGRDAPYPDVDFCKNPETICSSLQHKELKWIAGLFYWMESVQTYDTRGWNYMEQLRAFVDGGSSDPSFINSVSGIVNRGCHDPPCGTGEVDGGLERAGYFDTVMKIVNGG
;
A
#
# COMPACT_ATOMS: atom_id res chain seq x y z
N MET A 1 -5.81 -21.92 -4.98
CA MET A 1 -5.36 -21.13 -3.82
C MET A 1 -4.34 -20.10 -4.31
N LYS A 2 -4.39 -18.85 -3.84
CA LYS A 2 -3.40 -17.81 -4.17
C LYS A 2 -2.93 -17.19 -2.85
N SER A 3 -1.62 -17.07 -2.69
CA SER A 3 -1.04 -16.36 -1.56
C SER A 3 -0.91 -14.88 -1.89
N ASN A 4 -1.02 -14.04 -0.86
CA ASN A 4 -0.69 -12.61 -0.91
C ASN A 4 0.70 -12.33 -0.32
N ALA A 5 1.55 -13.36 -0.20
CA ALA A 5 2.95 -13.20 0.18
C ALA A 5 3.57 -12.08 -0.67
N CYS A 6 4.16 -11.08 -0.02
CA CYS A 6 4.85 -9.96 -0.67
C CYS A 6 4.02 -9.05 -1.58
N GLY A 7 2.71 -9.27 -1.68
CA GLY A 7 1.82 -8.40 -2.42
C GLY A 7 0.47 -9.03 -2.73
N GLN A 8 -0.57 -8.19 -2.71
CA GLN A 8 -1.92 -8.60 -3.09
C GLN A 8 -2.13 -8.47 -4.60
N LEU A 9 -3.16 -9.17 -5.11
CA LEU A 9 -3.61 -9.06 -6.51
C LEU A 9 -2.53 -9.42 -7.55
N GLY A 10 -1.51 -10.18 -7.13
CA GLY A 10 -0.39 -10.56 -7.98
C GLY A 10 0.72 -9.52 -8.08
N GLN A 11 0.73 -8.56 -7.18
CA GLN A 11 1.78 -7.54 -7.06
C GLN A 11 2.95 -8.05 -6.21
N SER A 12 4.04 -7.31 -6.24
CA SER A 12 5.26 -7.60 -5.48
C SER A 12 5.85 -6.28 -4.99
N TYR A 13 5.50 -5.87 -3.77
CA TYR A 13 5.69 -4.49 -3.32
C TYR A 13 7.17 -4.11 -3.16
N GLN A 14 8.02 -5.06 -2.79
CA GLN A 14 9.47 -4.85 -2.72
C GLN A 14 10.13 -4.69 -4.10
N ASP A 15 9.43 -5.02 -5.18
CA ASP A 15 9.92 -4.86 -6.56
C ASP A 15 9.41 -3.54 -7.18
N TYR A 16 8.74 -2.68 -6.41
CA TYR A 16 8.32 -1.34 -6.84
C TYR A 16 9.50 -0.38 -6.80
N HIS A 17 10.41 -0.57 -7.74
CA HIS A 17 11.56 0.29 -7.96
C HIS A 17 11.13 1.65 -8.51
N CYS A 18 11.88 2.68 -8.12
CA CYS A 18 11.77 3.99 -8.71
C CYS A 18 12.29 3.98 -10.16
N PRO A 19 11.88 4.98 -10.96
CA PRO A 19 12.54 5.28 -12.21
C PRO A 19 14.05 5.47 -12.05
N ALA A 20 14.81 5.25 -13.13
CA ALA A 20 16.28 5.21 -13.07
C ALA A 20 16.92 6.49 -12.47
N ASN A 21 16.34 7.66 -12.74
CA ASN A 21 16.80 8.95 -12.21
C ASN A 21 16.53 9.11 -10.70
N GLU A 22 15.57 8.37 -10.15
CA GLU A 22 15.15 8.44 -8.74
C GLU A 22 15.55 7.21 -7.93
N LYS A 23 16.16 6.21 -8.56
CA LYS A 23 16.61 4.96 -7.92
C LYS A 23 17.45 5.18 -6.67
N HIS A 24 18.22 6.27 -6.63
CA HIS A 24 19.02 6.66 -5.47
C HIS A 24 18.18 6.98 -4.22
N MET A 25 16.88 7.23 -4.36
CA MET A 25 15.95 7.53 -3.26
C MET A 25 15.34 6.27 -2.63
N GLU A 26 15.37 5.12 -3.31
CA GLU A 26 14.73 3.87 -2.86
C GLU A 26 15.19 3.43 -1.47
N CYS A 27 14.26 2.83 -0.70
CA CYS A 27 14.64 2.08 0.48
C CYS A 27 15.37 0.78 0.10
N PRO A 28 16.40 0.37 0.84
CA PRO A 28 16.94 -0.98 0.71
C PRO A 28 15.91 -2.00 1.22
N VAL A 29 15.82 -3.14 0.54
CA VAL A 29 15.05 -4.29 1.04
C VAL A 29 15.84 -4.94 2.18
N ASP A 30 15.30 -4.86 3.39
CA ASP A 30 15.91 -5.45 4.59
C ASP A 30 15.28 -6.83 4.87
N PRO A 31 15.98 -7.95 4.62
CA PRO A 31 15.45 -9.29 4.89
C PRO A 31 15.28 -9.55 6.38
N LYS A 32 15.87 -8.72 7.26
CA LYS A 32 15.75 -8.87 8.71
C LYS A 32 14.61 -8.05 9.31
N MET A 33 13.88 -7.28 8.49
CA MET A 33 12.78 -6.45 8.98
C MET A 33 11.60 -7.32 9.40
N GLU A 34 11.06 -7.02 10.59
CA GLU A 34 9.90 -7.69 11.16
C GLU A 34 8.89 -6.64 11.60
N ILE A 35 7.71 -6.67 11.00
CA ILE A 35 6.64 -5.71 11.23
C ILE A 35 5.31 -6.45 11.10
N THR A 36 4.36 -6.08 11.95
CA THR A 36 2.94 -6.46 11.83
C THR A 36 2.12 -5.18 11.72
N ALA A 37 1.17 -5.16 10.80
CA ALA A 37 0.28 -4.03 10.58
C ALA A 37 -0.61 -3.79 11.81
N VAL A 38 -0.77 -2.53 12.20
CA VAL A 38 -1.65 -2.15 13.33
C VAL A 38 -3.13 -2.05 12.95
N THR A 39 -3.43 -2.07 11.66
CA THR A 39 -4.80 -1.99 11.12
C THR A 39 -5.08 -3.17 10.20
N HIS A 40 -6.27 -3.76 10.35
CA HIS A 40 -6.79 -4.81 9.49
C HIS A 40 -8.32 -4.84 9.58
N ALA A 41 -8.97 -5.60 8.70
CA ALA A 41 -10.42 -5.74 8.73
C ALA A 41 -10.86 -6.71 9.84
N THR A 42 -12.05 -6.50 10.41
CA THR A 42 -12.56 -7.28 11.55
C THR A 42 -13.92 -7.93 11.29
N TRP A 43 -14.30 -8.04 10.02
CA TRP A 43 -15.50 -8.77 9.60
C TRP A 43 -15.33 -10.29 9.80
N TYR A 44 -16.42 -11.05 9.68
CA TYR A 44 -16.42 -12.49 9.98
C TYR A 44 -15.56 -13.29 8.98
N GLY A 45 -14.44 -13.85 9.43
CA GLY A 45 -13.46 -14.53 8.57
C GLY A 45 -12.42 -13.59 7.95
N ALA A 46 -12.33 -12.34 8.44
CA ALA A 46 -11.36 -11.38 7.95
C ALA A 46 -9.92 -11.90 8.10
N PRO A 47 -9.03 -11.65 7.11
CA PRO A 47 -7.65 -12.04 7.23
C PRO A 47 -6.97 -11.30 8.39
N GLY A 48 -6.03 -11.99 9.04
CA GLY A 48 -5.13 -11.37 10.00
C GLY A 48 -4.33 -10.20 9.39
N PRO A 49 -3.71 -9.36 10.25
CA PRO A 49 -2.92 -8.22 9.79
C PRO A 49 -1.79 -8.65 8.86
N PHE A 50 -1.40 -7.76 7.94
CA PHE A 50 -0.17 -7.97 7.17
C PHE A 50 1.01 -8.08 8.12
N TYR A 51 1.93 -8.98 7.80
CA TYR A 51 3.18 -9.09 8.51
C TYR A 51 4.31 -9.45 7.54
N CYS A 52 5.52 -9.12 7.96
CA CYS A 52 6.77 -9.56 7.37
C CYS A 52 7.70 -10.01 8.49
N LYS A 53 8.62 -10.91 8.17
CA LYS A 53 9.62 -11.42 9.11
C LYS A 53 10.80 -12.02 8.34
N PRO A 54 11.97 -12.19 8.99
CA PRO A 54 13.09 -12.90 8.40
C PRO A 54 12.74 -14.35 8.08
N LYS A 55 13.37 -14.92 7.04
CA LYS A 55 13.21 -16.34 6.73
C LYS A 55 14.14 -17.17 7.62
N SER A 56 13.57 -17.89 8.57
CA SER A 56 14.35 -18.68 9.54
C SER A 56 14.91 -19.99 8.97
N SER A 57 14.23 -20.59 7.99
CA SER A 57 14.64 -21.85 7.35
C SER A 57 14.01 -22.03 5.97
N LYS A 58 14.41 -23.08 5.23
CA LYS A 58 13.79 -23.43 3.94
C LYS A 58 12.29 -23.79 4.06
N ASN A 59 11.86 -24.23 5.23
CA ASN A 59 10.47 -24.60 5.52
C ASN A 59 9.67 -23.42 6.11
N ASP A 60 10.27 -22.24 6.22
CA ASP A 60 9.58 -21.02 6.60
C ASP A 60 8.92 -20.41 5.36
N PHE A 61 7.68 -20.85 5.14
CA PHE A 61 6.83 -20.42 4.03
C PHE A 61 5.44 -20.06 4.55
N THR A 62 4.71 -19.29 3.74
CA THR A 62 3.31 -18.96 3.94
C THR A 62 2.45 -19.76 2.97
N GLY A 63 1.32 -20.25 3.46
CA GLY A 63 0.26 -20.79 2.62
C GLY A 63 -0.80 -19.73 2.34
N PHE A 64 -2.05 -19.99 2.76
CA PHE A 64 -3.18 -19.11 2.49
C PHE A 64 -4.03 -18.85 3.74
N TRP A 65 -4.93 -17.88 3.66
CA TRP A 65 -5.94 -17.64 4.69
C TRP A 65 -7.22 -18.42 4.34
N ASP A 66 -7.58 -19.39 5.17
CA ASP A 66 -8.88 -20.04 5.10
C ASP A 66 -9.89 -19.19 5.86
N TYR A 67 -10.75 -18.46 5.14
CA TYR A 67 -11.73 -17.56 5.73
C TYR A 67 -12.98 -18.28 6.28
N GLN A 68 -13.18 -19.56 5.93
CA GLN A 68 -14.35 -20.34 6.33
C GLN A 68 -14.12 -21.13 7.61
N PHE A 69 -12.87 -21.28 8.04
CA PHE A 69 -12.53 -22.08 9.20
C PHE A 69 -13.16 -21.53 10.48
N GLU A 70 -13.91 -22.37 11.19
CA GLU A 70 -14.47 -22.04 12.50
C GLU A 70 -13.38 -22.22 13.57
N CYS A 71 -12.57 -21.17 13.77
CA CYS A 71 -11.46 -21.21 14.72
C CYS A 71 -11.88 -21.29 16.19
N ASN A 72 -13.13 -21.04 16.53
CA ASN A 72 -13.61 -21.09 17.92
C ASN A 72 -14.55 -22.28 18.12
N ASN A 73 -13.98 -23.47 18.36
CA ASN A 73 -14.73 -24.69 18.61
C ASN A 73 -14.27 -25.34 19.93
N PRO A 74 -14.95 -25.05 21.06
CA PRO A 74 -14.61 -25.62 22.36
C PRO A 74 -14.87 -27.13 22.45
N TRP A 75 -15.61 -27.70 21.50
CA TRP A 75 -15.96 -29.12 21.45
C TRP A 75 -15.05 -29.93 20.52
N ALA A 76 -14.10 -29.28 19.82
CA ALA A 76 -13.07 -29.99 19.07
C ALA A 76 -12.09 -30.71 20.02
N ASP A 77 -11.36 -31.70 19.50
CA ASP A 77 -10.30 -32.40 20.23
C ASP A 77 -8.98 -32.33 19.43
N PRO A 78 -8.01 -31.47 19.81
CA PRO A 78 -8.08 -30.52 20.93
C PRO A 78 -9.04 -29.34 20.64
N PRO A 79 -9.56 -28.63 21.67
CA PRO A 79 -10.35 -27.43 21.48
C PRO A 79 -9.60 -26.39 20.66
N THR A 80 -10.27 -25.78 19.68
CA THR A 80 -9.69 -24.73 18.85
C THR A 80 -10.16 -23.36 19.33
N THR A 81 -9.25 -22.38 19.28
CA THR A 81 -9.54 -20.98 19.60
C THR A 81 -9.02 -20.06 18.51
N CYS A 82 -9.72 -18.95 18.27
CA CYS A 82 -9.26 -17.88 17.40
C CYS A 82 -8.18 -17.07 18.13
N ASP A 83 -6.93 -17.16 17.67
CA ASP A 83 -5.73 -16.67 18.37
C ASP A 83 -4.86 -15.73 17.51
N VAL A 84 -5.29 -15.40 16.30
CA VAL A 84 -4.50 -14.58 15.36
C VAL A 84 -4.56 -13.10 15.72
N TYR A 85 -5.73 -12.59 16.11
CA TYR A 85 -5.92 -11.20 16.47
C TYR A 85 -7.12 -11.00 17.41
N GLU A 86 -7.12 -9.88 18.13
CA GLU A 86 -8.20 -9.54 19.07
C GLU A 86 -9.54 -9.40 18.35
N GLY A 87 -10.56 -10.12 18.83
CA GLY A 87 -11.90 -10.09 18.25
C GLY A 87 -12.06 -10.92 16.97
N GLN A 88 -11.11 -11.79 16.63
CA GLN A 88 -11.24 -12.75 15.53
C GLN A 88 -12.49 -13.64 15.72
N LYS A 89 -13.28 -13.77 14.66
CA LYS A 89 -14.57 -14.50 14.66
C LYS A 89 -14.52 -15.82 13.91
N ALA A 90 -13.63 -15.91 12.93
CA ALA A 90 -13.41 -17.08 12.08
C ALA A 90 -12.08 -16.89 11.34
N GLY A 91 -11.70 -17.94 10.62
CA GLY A 91 -10.56 -18.03 9.73
C GLY A 91 -9.27 -18.46 10.40
N GLN A 92 -8.31 -18.92 9.60
CA GLN A 92 -6.98 -19.30 10.06
C GLN A 92 -5.95 -19.22 8.93
N TYR A 93 -4.66 -19.18 9.29
CA TYR A 93 -3.59 -19.47 8.34
C TYR A 93 -3.48 -20.97 8.13
N ASP A 94 -3.67 -21.43 6.89
CA ASP A 94 -3.27 -22.77 6.47
C ASP A 94 -1.89 -22.67 5.80
N ASN A 95 -0.85 -23.01 6.57
CA ASN A 95 0.53 -23.11 6.11
C ASN A 95 0.96 -24.58 5.94
N SER A 96 0.04 -25.51 5.66
CA SER A 96 0.36 -26.92 5.43
C SER A 96 1.18 -27.13 4.15
N ILE A 97 0.98 -26.28 3.15
CA ILE A 97 1.71 -26.27 1.89
C ILE A 97 2.16 -24.84 1.53
N PRO A 98 3.32 -24.67 0.88
CA PRO A 98 3.72 -23.38 0.36
C PRO A 98 2.76 -22.97 -0.76
N VAL A 99 2.19 -21.78 -0.64
CA VAL A 99 1.37 -21.19 -1.70
C VAL A 99 2.09 -19.97 -2.25
N ALA A 100 2.38 -19.98 -3.55
CA ALA A 100 3.07 -18.88 -4.20
C ALA A 100 2.12 -17.70 -4.48
N ASN A 101 2.65 -16.49 -4.39
CA ASN A 101 2.06 -15.33 -5.06
C ASN A 101 2.30 -15.41 -6.58
N ARG A 102 1.79 -14.45 -7.38
CA ARG A 102 2.00 -14.47 -8.84
C ARG A 102 3.46 -14.31 -9.27
N ALA A 103 4.32 -13.77 -8.42
CA ALA A 103 5.76 -13.65 -8.63
C ALA A 103 6.54 -14.91 -8.20
N GLY A 104 5.85 -15.97 -7.77
CA GLY A 104 6.49 -17.21 -7.33
C GLY A 104 7.02 -17.19 -5.89
N ARG A 105 6.79 -16.12 -5.12
CA ARG A 105 7.23 -15.99 -3.72
C ARG A 105 6.29 -16.76 -2.79
N THR A 106 6.87 -17.50 -1.85
CA THR A 106 6.15 -18.32 -0.86
C THR A 106 6.50 -17.92 0.58
N ASP A 107 7.19 -16.81 0.79
CA ASP A 107 7.61 -16.30 2.10
C ASP A 107 7.39 -14.78 2.14
N VAL A 108 7.55 -14.19 3.33
CA VAL A 108 7.34 -12.75 3.59
C VAL A 108 8.63 -12.02 3.95
N GLU A 109 9.79 -12.59 3.62
CA GLU A 109 11.09 -11.97 3.87
C GLU A 109 11.28 -10.73 3.00
N GLY A 110 11.60 -9.60 3.62
CA GLY A 110 11.77 -8.31 2.92
C GLY A 110 10.48 -7.69 2.39
N CYS A 111 9.31 -8.16 2.86
CA CYS A 111 8.01 -7.84 2.26
C CYS A 111 7.16 -6.83 3.05
N CYS A 112 7.80 -5.97 3.84
CA CYS A 112 7.16 -5.05 4.77
C CYS A 112 6.47 -3.83 4.11
N TRP A 113 6.34 -3.82 2.79
CA TRP A 113 6.07 -2.64 1.97
C TRP A 113 4.63 -2.51 1.50
N TRP A 114 3.67 -3.04 2.25
CA TRP A 114 2.23 -2.90 1.98
C TRP A 114 1.73 -1.46 2.19
N GLY A 115 0.51 -1.21 1.71
CA GLY A 115 -0.16 0.09 1.73
C GLY A 115 -0.40 0.64 3.13
N ARG A 116 -0.05 1.91 3.34
CA ARG A 116 -0.26 2.65 4.59
C ARG A 116 -0.82 4.05 4.34
N GLY A 117 -1.58 4.56 5.31
CA GLY A 117 -2.19 5.89 5.22
C GLY A 117 -3.27 6.01 4.14
N VAL A 118 -3.64 7.26 3.83
CA VAL A 118 -4.84 7.57 3.03
C VAL A 118 -4.70 7.27 1.54
N ILE A 119 -3.47 7.23 1.02
CA ILE A 119 -3.19 6.89 -0.38
C ILE A 119 -2.72 5.44 -0.54
N GLN A 120 -2.68 4.66 0.54
CA GLN A 120 -2.06 3.33 0.56
C GLN A 120 -0.62 3.37 0.02
N THR A 121 0.23 4.23 0.60
CA THR A 121 1.66 4.32 0.26
C THR A 121 2.28 2.93 0.29
N THR A 122 2.77 2.46 -0.85
CA THR A 122 3.17 1.07 -1.07
C THR A 122 4.52 1.02 -1.79
N GLY A 123 5.37 0.08 -1.40
CA GLY A 123 6.60 -0.24 -2.12
C GLY A 123 7.83 0.59 -1.77
N ILE A 124 9.00 0.01 -2.02
CA ILE A 124 10.31 0.55 -1.57
C ILE A 124 10.62 1.94 -2.15
N CYS A 125 10.13 2.24 -3.35
CA CYS A 125 10.31 3.55 -3.95
C CYS A 125 9.56 4.64 -3.18
N ASN A 126 8.26 4.44 -2.91
CA ASN A 126 7.44 5.46 -2.26
C ASN A 126 7.88 5.73 -0.81
N PHE A 127 8.19 4.68 -0.05
CA PHE A 127 8.77 4.85 1.29
C PHE A 127 10.18 5.46 1.24
N GLY A 128 10.95 5.13 0.20
CA GLY A 128 12.27 5.70 -0.06
C GLY A 128 12.22 7.20 -0.27
N LYS A 129 11.31 7.67 -1.15
CA LYS A 129 11.05 9.08 -1.38
C LYS A 129 10.60 9.80 -0.11
N LEU A 130 9.70 9.21 0.69
CA LEU A 130 9.32 9.79 1.99
C LEU A 130 10.54 9.96 2.91
N ASN A 131 11.38 8.94 3.04
CA ASN A 131 12.58 9.05 3.87
C ASN A 131 13.58 10.05 3.31
N TYR A 132 13.75 10.04 1.99
CA TYR A 132 14.64 10.93 1.28
C TYR A 132 14.20 12.38 1.45
N TYR A 133 12.93 12.75 1.27
CA TYR A 133 12.50 14.15 1.35
C TYR A 133 12.13 14.61 2.75
N LEU A 134 11.49 13.75 3.54
CA LEU A 134 10.82 14.17 4.77
C LEU A 134 11.41 13.55 6.03
N GLY A 135 12.03 12.38 5.91
CA GLY A 135 12.40 11.53 7.04
C GLY A 135 13.84 11.66 7.54
N ALA A 136 14.24 10.67 8.33
CA ALA A 136 15.56 10.57 8.93
C ALA A 136 16.70 10.58 7.91
N ARG A 137 16.47 10.09 6.68
CA ARG A 137 17.49 10.16 5.63
C ARG A 137 17.75 11.62 5.19
N ALA A 138 16.72 12.44 5.02
CA ALA A 138 16.90 13.87 4.75
C ALA A 138 17.78 14.53 5.82
N ALA A 139 17.45 14.29 7.10
CA ALA A 139 18.19 14.83 8.23
C ALA A 139 19.66 14.36 8.27
N ARG A 140 19.92 13.06 8.07
CA ARG A 140 21.28 12.51 8.04
C ARG A 140 22.14 13.09 6.92
N GLU A 141 21.53 13.46 5.79
CA GLU A 141 22.20 14.08 4.64
C GLU A 141 22.31 15.61 4.77
N GLY A 142 21.89 16.19 5.90
CA GLY A 142 21.99 17.63 6.17
C GLY A 142 20.94 18.50 5.45
N ARG A 143 19.87 17.88 4.94
CA ARG A 143 18.74 18.57 4.32
C ARG A 143 17.67 18.88 5.37
N ASP A 144 16.84 19.88 5.11
CA ASP A 144 15.68 20.16 5.96
C ASP A 144 14.72 18.96 5.92
N ALA A 145 14.24 18.56 7.10
CA ALA A 145 13.51 17.32 7.29
C ALA A 145 12.39 17.56 8.31
N PRO A 146 11.12 17.59 7.88
CA PRO A 146 9.99 17.74 8.79
C PRO A 146 9.87 16.63 9.84
N TYR A 147 10.37 15.42 9.52
CA TYR A 147 10.32 14.24 10.39
C TYR A 147 11.71 13.63 10.57
N PRO A 148 12.66 14.36 11.18
CA PRO A 148 14.07 13.97 11.22
C PRO A 148 14.30 12.70 12.07
N ASP A 149 13.35 12.34 12.92
CA ASP A 149 13.33 11.18 13.81
C ASP A 149 12.65 9.95 13.19
N VAL A 150 12.00 10.08 12.02
CA VAL A 150 11.23 9.00 11.39
C VAL A 150 12.00 8.39 10.23
N ASP A 151 12.48 7.15 10.39
CA ASP A 151 13.07 6.39 9.29
C ASP A 151 12.01 5.50 8.62
N PHE A 152 11.37 6.03 7.57
CA PHE A 152 10.35 5.31 6.81
C PHE A 152 10.86 4.03 6.13
N CYS A 153 12.18 3.89 5.93
CA CYS A 153 12.79 2.68 5.39
C CYS A 153 13.05 1.61 6.45
N LYS A 154 13.03 1.95 7.73
CA LYS A 154 13.21 1.00 8.84
C LYS A 154 11.93 0.68 9.58
N ASN A 155 11.01 1.65 9.64
CA ASN A 155 9.70 1.46 10.23
C ASN A 155 8.60 2.14 9.39
N PRO A 156 8.24 1.59 8.21
CA PRO A 156 7.13 2.11 7.42
C PRO A 156 5.80 2.15 8.19
N GLU A 157 5.63 1.30 9.22
CA GLU A 157 4.43 1.26 10.07
C GLU A 157 4.21 2.55 10.84
N THR A 158 5.23 3.38 11.05
CA THR A 158 5.10 4.69 11.72
C THR A 158 4.03 5.58 11.10
N ILE A 159 3.73 5.44 9.79
CA ILE A 159 2.63 6.16 9.14
C ILE A 159 1.27 5.88 9.81
N CYS A 160 1.07 4.66 10.30
CA CYS A 160 -0.19 4.22 10.92
C CYS A 160 -0.11 4.17 12.45
N SER A 161 1.06 3.91 13.02
CA SER A 161 1.24 3.64 14.46
C SER A 161 1.77 4.81 15.28
N SER A 162 2.29 5.88 14.65
CA SER A 162 2.89 6.99 15.39
C SER A 162 1.87 7.72 16.26
N LEU A 163 2.17 7.83 17.57
CA LEU A 163 1.41 8.67 18.49
C LEU A 163 1.90 10.12 18.51
N GLN A 164 3.15 10.35 18.11
CA GLN A 164 3.77 11.67 18.05
C GLN A 164 3.38 12.41 16.77
N HIS A 165 3.40 11.70 15.64
CA HIS A 165 3.17 12.26 14.29
C HIS A 165 1.91 11.64 13.67
N LYS A 166 0.76 11.84 14.30
CA LYS A 166 -0.53 11.21 13.93
C LYS A 166 -1.03 11.64 12.54
N GLU A 167 -0.54 12.77 12.05
CA GLU A 167 -0.84 13.34 10.74
C GLU A 167 -0.09 12.65 9.60
N LEU A 168 0.92 11.81 9.87
CA LEU A 168 1.69 11.09 8.84
C LEU A 168 0.80 10.31 7.87
N LYS A 169 -0.32 9.76 8.34
CA LYS A 169 -1.31 9.07 7.49
C LYS A 169 -1.83 9.96 6.35
N TRP A 170 -1.94 11.26 6.57
CA TRP A 170 -2.37 12.27 5.59
C TRP A 170 -1.18 12.83 4.83
N ILE A 171 -0.09 13.17 5.53
CA ILE A 171 1.11 13.76 4.93
C ILE A 171 1.73 12.84 3.89
N ALA A 172 1.77 11.53 4.13
CA ALA A 172 2.24 10.56 3.14
C ALA A 172 1.42 10.62 1.83
N GLY A 173 0.10 10.83 1.94
CA GLY A 173 -0.79 10.96 0.78
C GLY A 173 -0.62 12.29 0.05
N LEU A 174 -0.56 13.39 0.79
CA LEU A 174 -0.35 14.73 0.23
C LEU A 174 1.02 14.84 -0.45
N PHE A 175 2.05 14.26 0.15
CA PHE A 175 3.38 14.18 -0.43
C PHE A 175 3.34 13.45 -1.77
N TYR A 176 2.76 12.25 -1.83
CA TYR A 176 2.64 11.49 -3.07
C TYR A 176 1.88 12.30 -4.15
N TRP A 177 0.81 12.99 -3.76
CA TRP A 177 0.06 13.84 -4.68
C TRP A 177 0.92 14.96 -5.27
N MET A 178 1.66 15.69 -4.44
CA MET A 178 2.51 16.79 -4.90
C MET A 178 3.71 16.29 -5.71
N GLU A 179 4.33 15.19 -5.30
CA GLU A 179 5.60 14.72 -5.87
C GLU A 179 5.42 13.88 -7.13
N SER A 180 4.35 13.10 -7.24
CA SER A 180 4.12 12.15 -8.34
C SER A 180 2.90 12.49 -9.21
N VAL A 181 1.82 13.04 -8.64
CA VAL A 181 0.58 13.29 -9.40
C VAL A 181 0.59 14.68 -10.04
N GLN A 182 0.85 15.74 -9.25
CA GLN A 182 0.84 17.12 -9.75
C GLN A 182 1.96 17.40 -10.75
N THR A 183 3.09 16.74 -10.59
CA THR A 183 4.27 16.82 -11.47
C THR A 183 4.18 15.89 -12.68
N TYR A 184 3.13 15.07 -12.79
CA TYR A 184 3.02 14.08 -13.85
C TYR A 184 3.00 14.76 -15.22
N ASP A 185 4.00 14.41 -16.03
CA ASP A 185 4.16 14.85 -17.41
C ASP A 185 4.76 13.70 -18.22
N THR A 186 3.93 13.00 -18.97
CA THR A 186 4.35 11.80 -19.70
C THR A 186 3.51 11.59 -20.95
N ARG A 187 4.18 11.30 -22.07
CA ARG A 187 3.56 11.00 -23.38
C ARG A 187 2.54 12.05 -23.82
N GLY A 188 2.86 13.33 -23.58
CA GLY A 188 2.00 14.46 -23.96
C GLY A 188 0.80 14.68 -23.05
N TRP A 189 0.73 13.99 -21.91
CA TRP A 189 -0.28 14.21 -20.88
C TRP A 189 0.36 14.86 -19.65
N ASN A 190 0.03 16.13 -19.40
CA ASN A 190 0.50 16.91 -18.27
C ASN A 190 -0.64 17.19 -17.28
N TYR A 191 -0.46 16.85 -16.00
CA TYR A 191 -1.52 16.97 -14.99
C TYR A 191 -2.08 18.39 -14.87
N MET A 192 -1.23 19.41 -14.84
CA MET A 192 -1.66 20.79 -14.62
C MET A 192 -2.42 21.35 -15.83
N GLU A 193 -2.04 20.97 -17.05
CA GLU A 193 -2.79 21.33 -18.26
C GLU A 193 -4.16 20.65 -18.29
N GLN A 194 -4.21 19.36 -17.95
CA GLN A 194 -5.44 18.57 -17.96
C GLN A 194 -6.40 19.00 -16.83
N LEU A 195 -5.86 19.38 -15.67
CA LEU A 195 -6.65 19.97 -14.59
C LEU A 195 -7.29 21.30 -15.02
N ARG A 196 -6.54 22.18 -15.71
CA ARG A 196 -7.09 23.43 -16.23
C ARG A 196 -8.19 23.16 -17.25
N ALA A 197 -7.94 22.27 -18.21
CA ALA A 197 -8.94 21.90 -19.21
C ALA A 197 -10.21 21.32 -18.57
N PHE A 198 -10.07 20.48 -17.54
CA PHE A 198 -11.19 19.94 -16.78
C PHE A 198 -12.00 21.05 -16.10
N VAL A 199 -11.33 21.99 -15.42
CA VAL A 199 -11.98 23.11 -14.71
C VAL A 199 -12.65 24.08 -15.70
N ASP A 200 -11.93 24.51 -16.74
CA ASP A 200 -12.44 25.41 -17.78
C ASP A 200 -13.62 24.79 -18.56
N GLY A 201 -13.62 23.45 -18.67
CA GLY A 201 -14.71 22.65 -19.23
C GLY A 201 -15.90 22.42 -18.30
N GLY A 202 -15.94 23.06 -17.12
CA GLY A 202 -17.05 22.95 -16.17
C GLY A 202 -16.96 21.78 -15.19
N SER A 203 -15.78 21.16 -15.06
CA SER A 203 -15.49 20.11 -14.08
C SER A 203 -16.39 18.87 -14.17
N SER A 204 -16.76 18.46 -15.39
CA SER A 204 -17.68 17.34 -15.62
C SER A 204 -17.13 16.22 -16.53
N ASP A 205 -15.92 16.38 -17.09
CA ASP A 205 -15.33 15.36 -17.96
C ASP A 205 -14.81 14.17 -17.13
N PRO A 206 -15.40 12.95 -17.26
CA PRO A 206 -14.96 11.78 -16.52
C PRO A 206 -13.58 11.27 -16.97
N SER A 207 -13.09 11.67 -18.15
CA SER A 207 -11.78 11.25 -18.65
C SER A 207 -10.66 11.70 -17.71
N PHE A 208 -10.77 12.90 -17.14
CA PHE A 208 -9.79 13.46 -16.22
C PHE A 208 -9.63 12.58 -14.96
N ILE A 209 -10.73 12.26 -14.27
CA ILE A 209 -10.65 11.45 -13.04
C ILE A 209 -10.23 10.01 -13.32
N ASN A 210 -10.61 9.45 -14.48
CA ASN A 210 -10.15 8.13 -14.90
C ASN A 210 -8.63 8.10 -15.12
N SER A 211 -8.09 9.13 -15.78
CA SER A 211 -6.65 9.27 -15.97
C SER A 211 -5.90 9.49 -14.66
N VAL A 212 -6.40 10.34 -13.78
CA VAL A 212 -5.80 10.56 -12.45
C VAL A 212 -5.83 9.27 -11.61
N SER A 213 -6.93 8.51 -11.68
CA SER A 213 -7.04 7.20 -11.02
C SER A 213 -6.02 6.20 -11.56
N GLY A 214 -5.78 6.22 -12.88
CA GLY A 214 -4.71 5.46 -13.52
C GLY A 214 -3.33 5.85 -13.01
N ILE A 215 -3.03 7.14 -12.91
CA ILE A 215 -1.73 7.63 -12.40
C ILE A 215 -1.50 7.12 -10.98
N VAL A 216 -2.48 7.31 -10.09
CA VAL A 216 -2.37 6.91 -8.68
C VAL A 216 -2.25 5.39 -8.50
N ASN A 217 -3.02 4.60 -9.23
CA ASN A 217 -3.10 3.15 -9.00
C ASN A 217 -2.09 2.35 -9.85
N ARG A 218 -1.75 2.85 -11.03
CA ARG A 218 -1.02 2.12 -12.08
C ARG A 218 0.20 2.85 -12.62
N GLY A 219 0.43 4.11 -12.23
CA GLY A 219 1.55 4.92 -12.68
C GLY A 219 1.40 5.51 -14.09
N CYS A 220 0.22 5.43 -14.71
CA CYS A 220 -0.02 6.06 -16.02
C CYS A 220 -1.48 6.51 -16.23
N HIS A 221 -1.67 7.49 -17.10
CA HIS A 221 -2.98 8.12 -17.35
C HIS A 221 -3.94 7.33 -18.26
N ASP A 222 -3.47 6.27 -18.92
CA ASP A 222 -4.23 5.46 -19.89
C ASP A 222 -4.08 3.95 -19.62
N PRO A 223 -4.53 3.46 -18.45
CA PRO A 223 -4.44 2.05 -18.11
C PRO A 223 -5.13 1.16 -19.17
N PRO A 224 -4.61 -0.07 -19.42
CA PRO A 224 -3.64 -0.80 -18.59
C PRO A 224 -2.17 -0.40 -18.79
N CYS A 225 -1.53 0.06 -17.71
CA CYS A 225 -0.14 0.55 -17.66
C CYS A 225 0.89 -0.56 -17.34
N GLY A 226 0.73 -1.75 -17.89
CA GLY A 226 1.59 -2.91 -17.59
C GLY A 226 1.27 -3.67 -16.28
N THR A 227 0.56 -3.06 -15.32
CA THR A 227 0.15 -3.76 -14.06
C THR A 227 -1.32 -4.20 -14.04
N GLY A 228 -2.11 -3.90 -15.08
CA GLY A 228 -3.52 -4.29 -15.24
C GLY A 228 -4.51 -3.12 -15.15
N GLU A 229 -5.80 -3.43 -15.03
CA GLU A 229 -6.89 -2.45 -14.90
C GLU A 229 -6.87 -1.71 -13.57
N VAL A 230 -7.39 -0.48 -13.51
CA VAL A 230 -7.46 0.29 -12.27
C VAL A 230 -8.33 -0.42 -11.23
N ASP A 231 -7.78 -0.62 -10.03
CA ASP A 231 -8.54 -1.17 -8.92
C ASP A 231 -9.53 -0.14 -8.36
N GLY A 232 -10.81 -0.52 -8.27
CA GLY A 232 -11.90 0.32 -7.78
C GLY A 232 -12.19 1.56 -8.64
N GLY A 233 -11.99 1.49 -9.97
CA GLY A 233 -12.13 2.65 -10.86
C GLY A 233 -13.51 3.31 -10.80
N LEU A 234 -14.59 2.51 -10.75
CA LEU A 234 -15.96 3.01 -10.64
C LEU A 234 -16.22 3.73 -9.32
N GLU A 235 -15.75 3.15 -8.22
CA GLU A 235 -15.88 3.71 -6.88
C GLU A 235 -15.10 5.02 -6.76
N ARG A 236 -13.87 5.08 -7.29
CA ARG A 236 -13.05 6.29 -7.33
C ARG A 236 -13.74 7.44 -8.05
N ALA A 237 -14.31 7.18 -9.23
CA ALA A 237 -15.08 8.18 -9.97
C ALA A 237 -16.32 8.62 -9.17
N GLY A 238 -17.06 7.68 -8.58
CA GLY A 238 -18.25 7.99 -7.78
C GLY A 238 -17.96 8.86 -6.54
N TYR A 239 -16.85 8.61 -5.84
CA TYR A 239 -16.42 9.45 -4.72
C TYR A 239 -16.03 10.86 -5.18
N PHE A 240 -15.31 10.98 -6.30
CA PHE A 240 -14.97 12.27 -6.88
C PHE A 240 -16.21 13.07 -7.25
N ASP A 241 -17.18 12.45 -7.94
CA ASP A 241 -18.44 13.09 -8.31
C ASP A 241 -19.24 13.57 -7.10
N THR A 242 -19.22 12.80 -6.01
CA THR A 242 -19.87 13.20 -4.76
C THR A 242 -19.22 14.44 -4.16
N VAL A 243 -17.88 14.50 -4.13
CA VAL A 243 -17.15 15.69 -3.65
C VAL A 243 -17.41 16.89 -4.55
N MET A 244 -17.37 16.72 -5.88
CA MET A 244 -17.60 17.81 -6.83
C MET A 244 -19.00 18.40 -6.71
N LYS A 245 -20.02 17.58 -6.44
CA LYS A 245 -21.38 18.07 -6.15
C LYS A 245 -21.41 19.00 -4.93
N ILE A 246 -20.72 18.62 -3.86
CA ILE A 246 -20.64 19.43 -2.63
C ILE A 246 -19.88 20.73 -2.90
N VAL A 247 -18.74 20.66 -3.58
CA VAL A 247 -17.88 21.84 -3.85
C VAL A 247 -18.58 22.83 -4.79
N ASN A 248 -19.33 22.34 -5.77
CA ASN A 248 -20.02 23.18 -6.75
C ASN A 248 -21.39 23.70 -6.26
N GLY A 249 -21.74 23.48 -4.99
CA GLY A 249 -22.98 23.98 -4.38
C GLY A 249 -24.25 23.27 -4.85
N GLY A 250 -24.15 21.97 -5.17
CA GLY A 250 -25.29 21.10 -5.45
C GLY A 250 -26.10 20.70 -4.22
#